data_AF-A0AAV9Z5Y2-F1
#
_entry.id   AF-A0AAV9Z5Y2-F1
#
_cell.length_a   1.000
_cell.length_b   1.000
_cell.length_c   1.000
_cell.angle_alpha   90.00
_cell.angle_beta   90.00
_cell.angle_gamma   90.00
#
_symmetry.space_group_name_H-M   'P 1'
#
loop_
_entity.id
_entity.type
_entity.pdbx_description
1 polymer ?
#
loop_
_entity_poly.entity_id
_entity_poly.type
_entity_poly.pdbx_seq_one_letter_code
_entity_poly.pdbx_strand_id
1 'polypeptide(L)'
;RYFNSIGYRYQPLPPPDPEYWERLHTWVIDVLGPTTTWSNKQLAALEHAAGIYIERADGYASLDVQFLYARLTALCLFVDDSIENDTLFVDVAKFSHRMYHGQEQQHPALALYQATMQELSDIHGNNTVLRDLAVLPWIVHIDACMIEKQILTLEVSNACASRKASPSNLLGLAPKFPHCMRGKSGISEAYAALVFKATKEQDLPLIRYVRALPDLIFFLEINNDVLSFYKEELAGETYNLIHLRTQSLASVGAKGTGRDGQWTTQDTVRLLCDELRDSVLRIDGLFRLEQCERSMRGEWDEKDGVNDLDDVDLEIARQWRFARDGNIAFHLDCKRYKLEFLKEAVINAN
;
A
#
# COMPACT_ATOMS: atom_id res chain seq x y z
N ARG A 1 2.26 6.30 -20.58
CA ARG A 1 3.74 6.46 -20.65
C ARG A 1 4.41 5.67 -19.55
N TYR A 2 4.19 6.00 -18.27
CA TYR A 2 4.72 5.23 -17.12
C TYR A 2 4.48 3.71 -17.27
N PHE A 3 3.22 3.28 -17.41
CA PHE A 3 2.89 1.86 -17.59
C PHE A 3 3.65 1.17 -18.74
N ASN A 4 3.67 1.78 -19.93
CA ASN A 4 4.41 1.24 -21.07
C ASN A 4 5.92 1.14 -20.80
N SER A 5 6.49 2.09 -20.04
CA SER A 5 7.92 2.12 -19.75
C SER A 5 8.40 1.02 -18.79
N ILE A 6 7.47 0.41 -18.05
CA ILE A 6 7.75 -0.74 -17.17
C ILE A 6 7.23 -2.06 -17.74
N GLY A 7 6.80 -2.07 -19.01
CA GLY A 7 6.26 -3.27 -19.66
C GLY A 7 4.99 -3.82 -19.01
N TYR A 8 4.21 -2.96 -18.34
CA TYR A 8 2.90 -3.33 -17.78
C TYR A 8 1.94 -3.71 -18.90
N ARG A 9 1.21 -4.82 -18.71
CA ARG A 9 0.16 -5.27 -19.62
C ARG A 9 -1.09 -5.52 -18.80
N TYR A 10 -2.18 -4.83 -19.15
CA TYR A 10 -3.44 -5.02 -18.45
C TYR A 10 -3.96 -6.45 -18.68
N GLN A 11 -4.29 -7.14 -17.59
CA GLN A 11 -4.95 -8.43 -17.63
C GLN A 11 -6.31 -8.36 -16.92
N PRO A 12 -7.40 -8.85 -17.54
CA PRO A 12 -8.70 -8.89 -16.90
C PRO A 12 -8.68 -9.75 -15.63
N LEU A 13 -9.60 -9.47 -14.71
CA LEU A 13 -9.74 -10.24 -13.47
C LEU A 13 -10.02 -11.71 -13.80
N PRO A 14 -9.34 -12.68 -13.15
CA PRO A 14 -9.93 -14.00 -13.04
C PRO A 14 -11.29 -13.88 -12.33
N PRO A 15 -12.23 -14.81 -12.56
CA PRO A 15 -13.49 -14.85 -11.82
C PRO A 15 -13.20 -14.84 -10.31
N PRO A 16 -13.97 -14.07 -9.52
CA PRO A 16 -13.73 -13.98 -8.09
C PRO A 16 -13.89 -15.34 -7.42
N ASP A 17 -13.06 -15.63 -6.42
CA ASP A 17 -13.19 -16.86 -5.64
C ASP A 17 -14.42 -16.75 -4.72
N PRO A 18 -15.49 -17.53 -4.98
CA PRO A 18 -16.73 -17.40 -4.22
C PRO A 18 -16.54 -17.76 -2.74
N GLU A 19 -15.64 -18.69 -2.41
CA GLU A 19 -15.38 -19.09 -1.02
C GLU A 19 -14.69 -17.97 -0.25
N TYR A 20 -13.72 -17.29 -0.88
CA TYR A 20 -13.05 -16.12 -0.32
C TYR A 20 -14.04 -15.00 0.01
N TRP A 21 -14.87 -14.62 -0.98
CA TRP A 21 -15.81 -13.51 -0.82
C TRP A 21 -16.93 -13.85 0.16
N GLU A 22 -17.43 -15.09 0.19
CA GLU A 22 -18.41 -15.51 1.19
C GLU A 22 -17.83 -15.41 2.61
N ARG A 23 -16.61 -15.94 2.82
CA ARG A 23 -15.91 -15.89 4.11
C ARG A 23 -15.64 -14.45 4.55
N LEU A 24 -15.19 -13.59 3.63
CA LEU A 24 -14.97 -12.16 3.90
C LEU A 24 -16.27 -11.45 4.25
N HIS A 25 -17.33 -11.66 3.48
CA HIS A 25 -18.64 -11.06 3.72
C HIS A 25 -19.18 -11.41 5.11
N THR A 26 -19.21 -12.71 5.45
CA THR A 26 -19.65 -13.18 6.76
C THR A 26 -18.84 -12.54 7.88
N TRP A 27 -17.51 -12.48 7.75
CA TRP A 27 -16.68 -11.84 8.77
C TRP A 27 -16.95 -10.32 8.89
N VAL A 28 -17.10 -9.61 7.77
CA VAL A 28 -17.38 -8.17 7.79
C VAL A 28 -18.72 -7.88 8.48
N ILE A 29 -19.76 -8.65 8.18
CA ILE A 29 -21.11 -8.41 8.72
C ILE A 29 -21.25 -8.90 10.16
N ASP A 30 -20.77 -10.11 10.46
CA ASP A 30 -21.05 -10.76 11.74
C ASP A 30 -19.97 -10.49 12.82
N VAL A 31 -18.76 -10.13 12.40
CA VAL A 31 -17.62 -9.91 13.33
C VAL A 31 -17.21 -8.44 13.38
N LEU A 32 -16.87 -7.83 12.24
CA LEU A 32 -16.43 -6.44 12.22
C LEU A 32 -17.60 -5.48 12.49
N GLY A 33 -18.70 -5.62 11.75
CA GLY A 33 -19.87 -4.74 11.81
C GLY A 33 -20.31 -4.38 13.23
N PRO A 34 -20.55 -5.37 14.12
CA PRO A 34 -20.97 -5.14 15.51
C PRO A 34 -19.96 -4.36 16.37
N THR A 35 -18.69 -4.30 15.95
CA THR A 35 -17.64 -3.54 16.66
C THR A 35 -17.52 -2.09 16.21
N THR A 36 -18.31 -1.67 15.23
CA THR A 36 -18.25 -0.35 14.62
C THR A 36 -19.62 0.35 14.68
N THR A 37 -19.63 1.66 14.44
CA THR A 37 -20.86 2.43 14.21
C THR A 37 -21.18 2.60 12.73
N TRP A 38 -20.49 1.86 11.85
CA TRP A 38 -20.60 2.04 10.40
C TRP A 38 -21.89 1.43 9.86
N SER A 39 -22.48 2.11 8.87
CA SER A 39 -23.66 1.61 8.16
C SER A 39 -23.31 0.43 7.24
N ASN A 40 -24.30 -0.37 6.85
CA ASN A 40 -24.13 -1.45 5.87
C ASN A 40 -23.51 -0.96 4.55
N LYS A 41 -23.80 0.28 4.14
CA LYS A 41 -23.19 0.87 2.93
C LYS A 41 -21.69 1.12 3.10
N GLN A 42 -21.27 1.59 4.29
CA GLN A 42 -19.86 1.79 4.60
C GLN A 42 -19.14 0.44 4.70
N LEU A 43 -19.75 -0.54 5.38
CA LEU A 43 -19.20 -1.90 5.48
C LEU A 43 -19.05 -2.58 4.12
N ALA A 44 -20.04 -2.45 3.22
CA ALA A 44 -19.94 -3.00 1.86
C ALA A 44 -18.85 -2.31 1.03
N ALA A 45 -18.65 -1.01 1.19
CA ALA A 45 -17.56 -0.28 0.53
C ALA A 45 -16.18 -0.71 1.07
N LEU A 46 -16.09 -0.92 2.39
CA LEU A 46 -14.91 -1.44 3.08
C LEU A 46 -14.54 -2.85 2.60
N GLU A 47 -15.52 -3.75 2.64
CA GLU A 47 -15.41 -5.14 2.18
C GLU A 47 -14.87 -5.21 0.76
N HIS A 48 -15.48 -4.44 -0.15
CA HIS A 48 -15.03 -4.39 -1.53
C HIS A 48 -13.60 -3.87 -1.64
N ALA A 49 -13.26 -2.77 -0.95
CA ALA A 49 -11.92 -2.16 -1.03
C ALA A 49 -10.82 -3.09 -0.48
N ALA A 50 -11.07 -3.73 0.67
CA ALA A 50 -10.13 -4.66 1.29
C ALA A 50 -10.02 -5.98 0.50
N GLY A 51 -11.15 -6.50 0.03
CA GLY A 51 -11.21 -7.79 -0.64
C GLY A 51 -10.53 -7.78 -2.01
N ILE A 52 -10.85 -6.79 -2.85
CA ILE A 52 -10.37 -6.72 -4.24
C ILE A 52 -8.88 -6.42 -4.34
N TYR A 53 -8.30 -5.72 -3.35
CA TYR A 53 -6.86 -5.46 -3.32
C TYR A 53 -6.07 -6.76 -3.27
N ILE A 54 -6.40 -7.63 -2.32
CA ILE A 54 -5.68 -8.88 -2.09
C ILE A 54 -5.86 -9.85 -3.27
N GLU A 55 -7.08 -10.00 -3.76
CA GLU A 55 -7.38 -10.85 -4.92
C GLU A 55 -6.61 -10.43 -6.17
N ARG A 56 -6.42 -9.12 -6.37
CA ARG A 56 -5.65 -8.57 -7.49
C ARG A 56 -4.14 -8.63 -7.27
N ALA A 57 -3.67 -8.19 -6.10
CA ALA A 57 -2.26 -7.96 -5.82
C ALA A 57 -1.52 -9.23 -5.40
N ASP A 58 -2.21 -10.29 -4.98
CA ASP A 58 -1.57 -11.57 -4.65
C ASP A 58 -2.48 -12.77 -4.92
N GLY A 59 -2.58 -13.14 -6.20
CA GLY A 59 -3.34 -14.29 -6.66
C GLY A 59 -2.63 -15.63 -6.45
N TYR A 60 -1.38 -15.62 -5.96
CA TYR A 60 -0.71 -16.83 -5.50
C TYR A 60 -1.01 -17.13 -4.03
N ALA A 61 -1.43 -16.11 -3.27
CA ALA A 61 -1.77 -16.29 -1.88
C ALA A 61 -2.88 -17.34 -1.71
N SER A 62 -2.65 -18.26 -0.78
CA SER A 62 -3.68 -19.22 -0.34
C SER A 62 -4.88 -18.48 0.25
N LEU A 63 -6.06 -19.11 0.20
CA LEU A 63 -7.31 -18.56 0.74
C LEU A 63 -7.16 -18.05 2.18
N ASP A 64 -6.42 -18.76 3.04
CA ASP A 64 -6.19 -18.35 4.43
C ASP A 64 -5.34 -17.09 4.55
N VAL A 65 -4.27 -16.98 3.75
CA VAL A 65 -3.41 -15.78 3.71
C VAL A 65 -4.19 -14.61 3.14
N GLN A 66 -4.95 -14.83 2.06
CA GLN A 66 -5.78 -13.79 1.45
C GLN A 66 -6.82 -13.26 2.44
N PHE A 67 -7.57 -14.17 3.08
CA PHE A 67 -8.57 -13.79 4.07
C PHE A 67 -7.97 -13.07 5.27
N LEU A 68 -6.79 -13.48 5.73
CA LEU A 68 -6.11 -12.81 6.83
C LEU A 68 -5.71 -11.37 6.48
N TYR A 69 -5.07 -11.16 5.33
CA TYR A 69 -4.69 -9.81 4.91
C TYR A 69 -5.92 -8.94 4.62
N ALA A 70 -6.98 -9.49 4.02
CA ALA A 70 -8.22 -8.74 3.78
C ALA A 70 -8.85 -8.23 5.08
N ARG A 71 -8.82 -9.02 6.16
CA ARG A 71 -9.25 -8.58 7.49
C ARG A 71 -8.40 -7.45 8.04
N LEU A 72 -7.07 -7.57 7.94
CA LEU A 72 -6.15 -6.51 8.38
C LEU A 72 -6.32 -5.22 7.57
N THR A 73 -6.46 -5.33 6.25
CA THR A 73 -6.76 -4.19 5.37
C THR A 73 -8.07 -3.53 5.74
N ALA A 74 -9.14 -4.30 6.00
CA ALA A 74 -10.43 -3.75 6.42
C ALA A 74 -10.34 -3.03 7.79
N LEU A 75 -9.61 -3.60 8.75
CA LEU A 75 -9.41 -2.99 10.07
C LEU A 75 -8.56 -1.72 10.00
N CYS A 76 -7.53 -1.71 9.15
CA CYS A 76 -6.73 -0.54 8.83
C CYS A 76 -7.58 0.59 8.23
N LEU A 77 -8.32 0.30 7.15
CA LEU A 77 -9.21 1.27 6.51
C LEU A 77 -10.29 1.78 7.47
N PHE A 78 -10.82 0.92 8.36
CA PHE A 78 -11.77 1.35 9.39
C PHE A 78 -11.16 2.39 10.34
N VAL A 79 -9.94 2.18 10.82
CA VAL A 79 -9.26 3.14 11.72
C VAL A 79 -8.95 4.44 10.98
N ASP A 80 -8.42 4.34 9.76
CA ASP A 80 -8.05 5.47 8.90
C ASP A 80 -9.26 6.37 8.58
N ASP A 81 -10.34 5.79 8.06
CA ASP A 81 -11.58 6.49 7.71
C ASP A 81 -12.38 6.95 8.96
N SER A 82 -11.94 6.59 10.17
CA SER A 82 -12.55 7.00 11.45
C SER A 82 -11.78 8.12 12.16
N ILE A 83 -10.88 8.85 11.48
CA ILE A 83 -10.03 9.89 12.06
C ILE A 83 -10.79 10.99 12.84
N GLU A 84 -12.01 11.29 12.43
CA GLU A 84 -12.90 12.27 13.09
C GLU A 84 -13.57 11.73 14.37
N ASN A 85 -13.50 10.42 14.63
CA ASN A 85 -14.07 9.81 15.83
C ASN A 85 -13.14 9.99 17.04
N ASP A 86 -13.38 11.04 17.83
CA ASP A 86 -12.58 11.35 19.02
C ASP A 86 -12.59 10.24 20.08
N THR A 87 -13.73 9.58 20.28
CA THR A 87 -13.86 8.50 21.26
C THR A 87 -12.98 7.32 20.89
N LEU A 88 -13.02 6.89 19.61
CA LEU A 88 -12.13 5.83 19.11
C LEU A 88 -10.66 6.23 19.29
N PHE A 89 -10.30 7.46 18.93
CA PHE A 89 -8.91 7.90 18.94
C PHE A 89 -8.30 8.09 20.34
N VAL A 90 -9.12 8.16 21.39
CA VAL A 90 -8.63 8.01 22.79
C VAL A 90 -8.05 6.62 23.03
N ASP A 91 -8.66 5.59 22.43
CA ASP A 91 -8.17 4.21 22.54
C ASP A 91 -7.04 3.91 21.55
N VAL A 92 -7.11 4.43 20.32
CA VAL A 92 -6.02 4.34 19.33
C VAL A 92 -4.72 4.90 19.92
N ALA A 93 -4.78 6.04 20.63
CA ALA A 93 -3.62 6.65 21.30
C ALA A 93 -2.93 5.75 22.33
N LYS A 94 -3.64 4.74 22.86
CA LYS A 94 -3.13 3.79 23.86
C LYS A 94 -2.85 2.41 23.28
N PHE A 95 -3.11 2.18 21.99
CA PHE A 95 -3.05 0.87 21.36
C PHE A 95 -1.69 0.20 21.54
N SER A 96 -0.63 0.85 21.05
CA SER A 96 0.75 0.34 21.09
C SER A 96 1.21 0.14 22.55
N HIS A 97 0.93 1.10 23.43
CA HIS A 97 1.23 0.99 24.86
C HIS A 97 0.58 -0.26 25.48
N ARG A 98 -0.73 -0.48 25.24
CA ARG A 98 -1.44 -1.63 25.79
C ARG A 98 -0.88 -2.93 25.27
N MET A 99 -0.58 -3.02 23.97
CA MET A 99 0.07 -4.21 23.42
C MET A 99 1.40 -4.52 24.12
N TYR A 100 2.30 -3.53 24.25
CA TYR A 100 3.59 -3.73 24.90
C TYR A 100 3.48 -4.13 26.37
N HIS A 101 2.43 -3.70 27.05
CA HIS A 101 2.14 -4.05 28.43
C HIS A 101 1.26 -5.30 28.59
N GLY A 102 0.86 -5.97 27.51
CA GLY A 102 -0.04 -7.13 27.55
C GLY A 102 -1.44 -6.80 28.10
N GLN A 103 -1.88 -5.55 27.93
CA GLN A 103 -3.19 -5.08 28.37
C GLN A 103 -4.23 -5.26 27.26
N GLU A 104 -5.48 -5.48 27.66
CA GLU A 104 -6.60 -5.57 26.73
C GLU A 104 -6.87 -4.24 26.02
N GLN A 105 -7.19 -4.32 24.73
CA GLN A 105 -7.73 -3.17 23.99
C GLN A 105 -9.15 -2.88 24.48
N GLN A 106 -9.46 -1.61 24.71
CA GLN A 106 -10.79 -1.21 25.19
C GLN A 106 -11.80 -1.20 24.04
N HIS A 107 -11.39 -0.75 22.85
CA HIS A 107 -12.27 -0.73 21.69
C HIS A 107 -12.30 -2.11 21.02
N PRO A 108 -13.48 -2.72 20.78
CA PRO A 108 -13.58 -4.07 20.22
C PRO A 108 -12.91 -4.22 18.84
N ALA A 109 -13.02 -3.23 17.95
CA ALA A 109 -12.33 -3.27 16.66
C ALA A 109 -10.79 -3.26 16.79
N LEU A 110 -10.25 -2.59 17.82
CA LEU A 110 -8.81 -2.61 18.10
C LEU A 110 -8.38 -3.96 18.71
N ALA A 111 -9.23 -4.59 19.50
CA ALA A 111 -9.00 -5.96 19.96
C ALA A 111 -8.96 -6.94 18.77
N LEU A 112 -9.87 -6.81 17.80
CA LEU A 112 -9.85 -7.57 16.55
C LEU A 112 -8.57 -7.30 15.74
N TYR A 113 -8.15 -6.04 15.64
CA TYR A 113 -6.90 -5.65 14.99
C TYR A 113 -5.70 -6.38 15.60
N GLN A 114 -5.57 -6.32 16.93
CA GLN A 114 -4.51 -7.01 17.67
C GLN A 114 -4.55 -8.52 17.46
N ALA A 115 -5.72 -9.15 17.59
CA ALA A 115 -5.88 -10.59 17.41
C ALA A 115 -5.49 -11.03 15.98
N THR A 116 -5.88 -10.24 14.97
CA THR A 116 -5.57 -10.56 13.57
C THR A 116 -4.08 -10.41 13.27
N MET A 117 -3.38 -9.45 13.90
CA MET A 117 -1.90 -9.37 13.82
C MET A 117 -1.21 -10.58 14.49
N GLN A 118 -1.78 -11.11 15.58
CA GLN A 118 -1.27 -12.33 16.21
C GLN A 118 -1.41 -13.54 15.28
N GLU A 119 -2.56 -13.68 14.60
CA GLU A 119 -2.74 -14.69 13.56
C GLU A 119 -1.71 -14.55 12.42
N LEU A 120 -1.39 -13.31 12.00
CA LEU A 120 -0.35 -13.05 10.99
C LEU A 120 1.04 -13.46 11.46
N SER A 121 1.35 -13.17 12.72
CA SER A 121 2.58 -13.64 13.37
C SER A 121 2.69 -15.16 13.32
N ASP A 122 1.58 -15.88 13.59
CA ASP A 122 1.54 -17.34 13.61
C ASP A 122 1.76 -17.97 12.23
N ILE A 123 1.25 -17.35 11.15
CA ILE A 123 1.48 -17.83 9.77
C ILE A 123 2.96 -17.78 9.38
N HIS A 124 3.71 -16.80 9.89
CA HIS A 124 5.13 -16.66 9.61
C HIS A 124 6.02 -17.57 10.47
N GLY A 125 5.46 -18.17 11.54
CA GLY A 125 6.09 -19.21 12.35
C GLY A 125 7.51 -18.85 12.79
N ASN A 126 8.49 -19.66 12.38
CA ASN A 126 9.90 -19.52 12.78
C ASN A 126 10.70 -18.53 11.92
N ASN A 127 10.15 -17.98 10.83
CA ASN A 127 10.83 -16.99 10.00
C ASN A 127 10.75 -15.61 10.67
N THR A 128 11.54 -15.44 11.73
CA THR A 128 11.49 -14.27 12.63
C THR A 128 11.64 -12.94 11.90
N VAL A 129 12.58 -12.82 10.97
CA VAL A 129 12.83 -11.56 10.26
C VAL A 129 11.68 -11.23 9.31
N LEU A 130 11.19 -12.20 8.53
CA LEU A 130 10.05 -11.97 7.64
C LEU A 130 8.76 -11.70 8.42
N ARG A 131 8.56 -12.40 9.54
CA ARG A 131 7.45 -12.15 10.45
C ARG A 131 7.45 -10.71 10.94
N ASP A 132 8.59 -10.21 11.40
CA ASP A 132 8.68 -8.87 11.96
C ASP A 132 8.44 -7.81 10.86
N LEU A 133 8.93 -8.05 9.62
CA LEU A 133 8.60 -7.24 8.44
C LEU A 133 7.10 -7.27 8.09
N ALA A 134 6.44 -8.40 8.30
CA ALA A 134 5.02 -8.55 8.01
C ALA A 134 4.10 -7.93 9.08
N VAL A 135 4.47 -8.03 10.36
CA VAL A 135 3.60 -7.69 11.49
C VAL A 135 3.79 -6.25 11.97
N LEU A 136 5.03 -5.79 12.08
CA LEU A 136 5.34 -4.47 12.66
C LEU A 136 4.66 -3.28 11.94
N PRO A 137 4.54 -3.26 10.59
CA PRO A 137 3.95 -2.12 9.88
C PRO A 137 2.50 -1.83 10.26
N TRP A 138 1.73 -2.85 10.66
CA TRP A 138 0.35 -2.68 11.13
C TRP A 138 0.27 -1.94 12.46
N ILE A 139 1.27 -2.11 13.33
CA ILE A 139 1.39 -1.35 14.59
C ILE A 139 1.78 0.09 14.29
N VAL A 140 2.76 0.27 13.40
CA VAL A 140 3.25 1.60 12.99
C VAL A 140 2.14 2.42 12.32
N HIS A 141 1.25 1.77 11.58
CA HIS A 141 0.08 2.42 10.98
C HIS A 141 -0.84 3.05 12.03
N ILE A 142 -1.12 2.36 13.15
CA ILE A 142 -1.92 2.92 14.25
C ILE A 142 -1.28 4.19 14.82
N ASP A 143 0.04 4.17 15.03
CA ASP A 143 0.78 5.35 15.47
C ASP A 143 0.74 6.47 14.40
N ALA A 144 0.76 6.13 13.11
CA ALA A 144 0.66 7.08 12.01
C ALA A 144 -0.70 7.78 11.97
N CYS A 145 -1.82 7.06 12.10
CA CYS A 145 -3.16 7.64 12.19
C CYS A 145 -3.26 8.63 13.36
N MET A 146 -2.63 8.31 14.51
CA MET A 146 -2.58 9.24 15.65
C MET A 146 -1.79 10.51 15.34
N ILE A 147 -0.66 10.41 14.64
CA ILE A 147 0.13 11.57 14.22
C ILE A 147 -0.69 12.44 13.27
N GLU A 148 -1.35 11.84 12.28
CA GLU A 148 -2.21 12.55 11.32
C GLU A 148 -3.35 13.29 12.04
N LYS A 149 -4.04 12.63 12.98
CA LYS A 149 -5.09 13.29 13.78
C LYS A 149 -4.55 14.49 14.56
N GLN A 150 -3.37 14.36 15.17
CA GLN A 150 -2.75 15.47 15.91
C GLN A 150 -2.42 16.65 15.00
N ILE A 151 -1.90 16.38 13.81
CA ILE A 151 -1.60 17.41 12.81
C ILE A 151 -2.88 18.14 12.41
N LEU A 152 -3.92 17.42 12.02
CA LEU A 152 -5.21 18.00 11.63
C LEU A 152 -5.81 18.85 12.77
N THR A 153 -5.74 18.36 14.02
CA THR A 153 -6.24 19.09 15.19
C THR A 153 -5.48 20.39 15.44
N LEU A 154 -4.16 20.37 15.30
CA LEU A 154 -3.30 21.56 15.47
C LEU A 154 -3.53 22.57 14.35
N GLU A 155 -3.71 22.12 13.12
CA GLU A 155 -3.99 22.98 11.97
C GLU A 155 -5.33 23.70 12.11
N VAL A 156 -6.40 22.98 12.50
CA VAL A 156 -7.71 23.57 12.82
C VAL A 156 -7.59 24.61 13.93
N SER A 157 -6.88 24.27 15.01
CA SER A 157 -6.67 25.18 16.15
C SER A 157 -5.92 26.45 15.74
N ASN A 158 -4.90 26.33 14.88
CA ASN A 158 -4.12 27.46 14.39
C ASN A 158 -4.89 28.33 13.38
N ALA A 159 -5.71 27.71 12.51
CA ALA A 159 -6.60 28.42 11.59
C ALA A 159 -7.63 29.27 12.35
N CYS A 160 -8.25 28.72 13.40
CA CYS A 160 -9.15 29.46 14.28
C CYS A 160 -8.44 30.58 15.06
N ALA A 161 -7.15 30.39 15.40
CA ALA A 161 -6.37 31.34 16.21
C ALA A 161 -5.72 32.49 15.41
N SER A 162 -5.96 32.62 14.10
CA SER A 162 -5.39 33.70 13.24
C SER A 162 -3.87 33.89 13.39
N ARG A 163 -3.10 32.82 13.62
CA ARG A 163 -1.64 32.91 13.75
C ARG A 163 -1.00 33.05 12.36
N LYS A 164 -0.13 34.04 12.20
CA LYS A 164 0.51 34.46 10.93
C LYS A 164 1.48 33.45 10.30
N ALA A 165 1.76 32.32 10.93
CA ALA A 165 2.53 31.25 10.31
C ALA A 165 1.54 30.27 9.66
N SER A 166 1.35 30.40 8.34
CA SER A 166 0.64 29.37 7.58
C SER A 166 1.40 28.04 7.75
N PRO A 167 0.73 26.92 8.10
CA PRO A 167 1.34 25.59 8.16
C PRO A 167 2.17 25.24 6.91
N SER A 168 1.76 25.77 5.74
CA SER A 168 2.48 25.65 4.46
C SER A 168 3.93 26.15 4.49
N ASN A 169 4.28 27.10 5.37
CA ASN A 169 5.64 27.64 5.46
C ASN A 169 6.59 26.71 6.25
N LEU A 170 6.07 25.86 7.13
CA LEU A 170 6.89 24.92 7.92
C LEU A 170 7.20 23.64 7.14
N LEU A 171 6.28 23.21 6.28
CA LEU A 171 6.47 22.02 5.46
C LEU A 171 7.67 22.15 4.51
N GLY A 172 7.92 23.36 4.02
CA GLY A 172 9.10 23.66 3.21
C GLY A 172 10.44 23.52 3.94
N LEU A 173 10.43 23.60 5.28
CA LEU A 173 11.62 23.39 6.11
C LEU A 173 11.84 21.91 6.45
N ALA A 174 10.89 21.03 6.12
CA ALA A 174 10.95 19.61 6.40
C ALA A 174 10.73 18.77 5.12
N PRO A 175 11.62 18.86 4.11
CA PRO A 175 11.39 18.27 2.79
C PRO A 175 11.30 16.74 2.77
N LYS A 176 11.76 16.07 3.83
CA LYS A 176 11.69 14.61 4.01
C LYS A 176 10.44 14.16 4.77
N PHE A 177 9.72 15.08 5.39
CA PHE A 177 8.55 14.76 6.20
C PHE A 177 7.45 14.01 5.42
N PRO A 178 7.11 14.38 4.17
CA PRO A 178 6.03 13.68 3.45
C PRO A 178 6.33 12.19 3.25
N HIS A 179 7.56 11.85 2.84
CA HIS A 179 8.01 10.46 2.71
C HIS A 179 8.11 9.74 4.06
N CYS A 180 8.55 10.43 5.11
CA CYS A 180 8.61 9.86 6.46
C CYS A 180 7.21 9.46 6.97
N MET A 181 6.21 10.32 6.78
CA MET A 181 4.84 10.04 7.14
C MET A 181 4.27 8.90 6.29
N ARG A 182 4.50 8.93 4.98
CA ARG A 182 4.04 7.89 4.05
C ARG A 182 4.56 6.50 4.43
N GLY A 183 5.86 6.41 4.76
CA GLY A 183 6.48 5.17 5.20
C GLY A 183 5.91 4.62 6.52
N LYS A 184 5.27 5.47 7.33
CA LYS A 184 4.60 5.03 8.57
C LYS A 184 3.16 4.59 8.32
N SER A 185 2.40 5.34 7.52
CA SER A 185 0.98 5.03 7.29
C SER A 185 0.77 3.93 6.25
N GLY A 186 1.75 3.66 5.40
CA GLY A 186 1.55 2.87 4.17
C GLY A 186 1.56 1.36 4.26
N ILE A 187 1.96 0.76 5.39
CA ILE A 187 1.94 -0.70 5.62
C ILE A 187 2.69 -1.49 4.52
N SER A 188 3.53 -0.82 3.72
CA SER A 188 4.04 -1.38 2.46
C SER A 188 5.11 -2.46 2.69
N GLU A 189 5.79 -2.42 3.83
CA GLU A 189 6.65 -3.52 4.30
C GLU A 189 5.86 -4.83 4.47
N ALA A 190 4.64 -4.77 4.99
CA ALA A 190 3.83 -5.97 5.20
C ALA A 190 3.38 -6.57 3.87
N TYR A 191 2.96 -5.72 2.94
CA TYR A 191 2.61 -6.18 1.60
C TYR A 191 3.83 -6.65 0.81
N ALA A 192 5.01 -6.04 0.98
CA ALA A 192 6.24 -6.55 0.38
C ALA A 192 6.63 -7.94 0.93
N ALA A 193 6.38 -8.19 2.23
CA ALA A 193 6.55 -9.52 2.82
C ALA A 193 5.52 -10.53 2.27
N LEU A 194 4.26 -10.11 2.10
CA LEU A 194 3.20 -10.92 1.51
C LEU A 194 3.57 -11.43 0.11
N VAL A 195 4.14 -10.58 -0.76
CA VAL A 195 4.54 -10.97 -2.13
C VAL A 195 5.34 -12.28 -2.13
N PHE A 196 6.16 -12.53 -1.11
CA PHE A 196 7.03 -13.71 -1.01
C PHE A 196 6.60 -14.73 0.06
N LYS A 197 5.38 -14.60 0.58
CA LYS A 197 4.75 -15.48 1.58
C LYS A 197 3.28 -15.77 1.20
N ALA A 198 3.10 -16.30 0.00
CA ALA A 198 1.80 -16.64 -0.55
C ALA A 198 1.06 -17.73 0.26
N THR A 199 1.79 -18.69 0.85
CA THR A 199 1.20 -19.73 1.69
C THR A 199 1.91 -19.84 3.03
N LYS A 200 1.25 -20.47 4.00
CA LYS A 200 1.84 -20.74 5.31
C LYS A 200 3.10 -21.61 5.20
N GLU A 201 3.09 -22.56 4.28
CA GLU A 201 4.17 -23.53 4.04
C GLU A 201 5.31 -22.97 3.17
N GLN A 202 5.06 -21.90 2.41
CA GLN A 202 6.07 -21.30 1.56
C GLN A 202 7.19 -20.68 2.39
N ASP A 203 8.44 -20.98 2.05
CA ASP A 203 9.61 -20.38 2.68
C ASP A 203 10.64 -20.02 1.61
N LEU A 204 10.46 -18.84 1.02
CA LEU A 204 11.44 -18.28 0.09
C LEU A 204 12.59 -17.64 0.88
N PRO A 205 13.87 -17.91 0.54
CA PRO A 205 14.98 -17.40 1.31
C PRO A 205 15.03 -15.86 1.24
N LEU A 206 14.84 -15.19 2.39
CA LEU A 206 14.81 -13.72 2.50
C LEU A 206 16.01 -13.05 1.82
N ILE A 207 17.21 -13.65 1.91
CA ILE A 207 18.42 -13.10 1.30
C ILE A 207 18.33 -12.94 -0.23
N ARG A 208 17.44 -13.68 -0.90
CA ARG A 208 17.23 -13.62 -2.36
C ARG A 208 16.44 -12.37 -2.76
N TYR A 209 15.63 -11.79 -1.89
CA TYR A 209 14.81 -10.61 -2.21
C TYR A 209 14.95 -9.40 -1.27
N VAL A 210 15.63 -9.54 -0.14
CA VAL A 210 15.79 -8.46 0.86
C VAL A 210 16.40 -7.18 0.27
N ARG A 211 17.28 -7.30 -0.73
CA ARG A 211 17.91 -6.13 -1.39
C ARG A 211 16.92 -5.33 -2.23
N ALA A 212 15.83 -5.95 -2.69
CA ALA A 212 14.78 -5.29 -3.45
C ALA A 212 13.73 -4.64 -2.53
N LEU A 213 13.69 -4.96 -1.23
CA LEU A 213 12.66 -4.46 -0.31
C LEU A 213 12.51 -2.93 -0.32
N PRO A 214 13.58 -2.11 -0.29
CA PRO A 214 13.41 -0.66 -0.31
C PRO A 214 12.69 -0.16 -1.57
N ASP A 215 13.02 -0.73 -2.74
CA ASP A 215 12.39 -0.38 -4.01
C ASP A 215 10.95 -0.94 -4.10
N LEU A 216 10.69 -2.14 -3.55
CA LEU A 216 9.36 -2.74 -3.45
C LEU A 216 8.41 -1.92 -2.59
N ILE A 217 8.86 -1.52 -1.40
CA ILE A 217 8.12 -0.65 -0.48
C ILE A 217 7.82 0.68 -1.16
N PHE A 218 8.83 1.30 -1.76
CA PHE A 218 8.65 2.54 -2.52
C PHE A 218 7.65 2.38 -3.67
N PHE A 219 7.72 1.27 -4.42
CA PHE A 219 6.74 0.98 -5.47
C PHE A 219 5.33 0.92 -4.90
N LEU A 220 5.08 0.13 -3.86
CA LEU A 220 3.76 -0.02 -3.26
C LEU A 220 3.20 1.30 -2.74
N GLU A 221 4.03 2.11 -2.09
CA GLU A 221 3.64 3.39 -1.53
C GLU A 221 3.30 4.40 -2.62
N ILE A 222 4.26 4.67 -3.51
CA ILE A 222 4.18 5.76 -4.47
C ILE A 222 3.26 5.41 -5.64
N ASN A 223 3.15 4.13 -6.01
CA ASN A 223 2.19 3.71 -7.02
C ASN A 223 0.77 3.97 -6.52
N ASN A 224 0.49 3.72 -5.24
CA ASN A 224 -0.77 4.10 -4.63
C ASN A 224 -0.97 5.62 -4.66
N ASP A 225 -0.02 6.44 -4.19
CA ASP A 225 -0.15 7.90 -4.20
C ASP A 225 -0.40 8.47 -5.61
N VAL A 226 0.31 7.96 -6.63
CA VAL A 226 0.13 8.41 -8.02
C VAL A 226 -1.23 8.03 -8.57
N LEU A 227 -1.71 6.81 -8.30
CA LEU A 227 -2.98 6.31 -8.83
C LEU A 227 -4.19 6.79 -8.00
N SER A 228 -3.99 7.10 -6.72
CA SER A 228 -5.00 7.70 -5.86
C SER A 228 -5.15 9.19 -6.06
N PHE A 229 -4.13 9.89 -6.56
CA PHE A 229 -4.15 11.34 -6.70
C PHE A 229 -5.41 11.90 -7.37
N TYR A 230 -5.91 11.24 -8.42
CA TYR A 230 -7.11 11.71 -9.11
C TYR A 230 -8.36 11.71 -8.21
N LYS A 231 -8.58 10.64 -7.43
CA LYS A 231 -9.73 10.61 -6.50
C LYS A 231 -9.59 11.64 -5.38
N GLU A 232 -8.36 11.93 -4.97
CA GLU A 232 -8.03 12.86 -3.88
C GLU A 232 -8.25 14.31 -4.33
N GLU A 233 -7.80 14.65 -5.54
CA GLU A 233 -8.08 15.95 -6.17
C GLU A 233 -9.60 16.18 -6.31
N LEU A 234 -10.36 15.16 -6.72
CA LEU A 234 -11.81 15.25 -6.81
C LEU A 234 -12.48 15.42 -5.43
N ALA A 235 -11.86 14.94 -4.36
CA ALA A 235 -12.32 15.10 -2.99
C ALA A 235 -11.85 16.42 -2.35
N GLY A 236 -10.98 17.18 -3.01
CA GLY A 236 -10.38 18.40 -2.48
C GLY A 236 -9.34 18.14 -1.39
N GLU A 237 -8.79 16.93 -1.34
CA GLU A 237 -7.73 16.56 -0.40
C GLU A 237 -6.43 17.29 -0.76
N THR A 238 -5.88 18.03 0.20
CA THR A 238 -4.62 18.79 0.02
C THR A 238 -3.49 18.29 0.92
N TYR A 239 -3.79 17.32 1.78
CA TYR A 239 -2.85 16.69 2.70
C TYR A 239 -2.53 15.27 2.22
N ASN A 240 -1.87 15.18 1.06
CA ASN A 240 -1.36 13.93 0.51
C ASN A 240 0.10 14.09 0.06
N LEU A 241 0.77 12.97 -0.23
CA LEU A 241 2.19 12.99 -0.57
C LEU A 241 2.50 13.95 -1.73
N ILE A 242 1.67 13.99 -2.77
CA ILE A 242 1.92 14.80 -3.97
C ILE A 242 1.83 16.29 -3.66
N HIS A 243 0.80 16.74 -2.95
CA HIS A 243 0.69 18.13 -2.52
C HIS A 243 1.81 18.53 -1.58
N LEU A 244 2.08 17.72 -0.57
CA LEU A 244 3.11 17.98 0.43
C LEU A 244 4.52 18.04 -0.22
N ARG A 245 4.80 17.12 -1.16
CA ARG A 245 6.06 17.11 -1.91
C ARG A 245 6.17 18.30 -2.88
N THR A 246 5.07 18.69 -3.52
CA THR A 246 5.00 19.89 -4.37
C THR A 246 5.34 21.14 -3.57
N GLN A 247 4.70 21.33 -2.41
CA GLN A 247 4.95 22.46 -1.52
C GLN A 247 6.41 22.48 -1.05
N SER A 248 6.94 21.33 -0.64
CA SER A 248 8.34 21.18 -0.24
C SER A 248 9.31 21.59 -1.36
N LEU A 249 9.15 21.06 -2.57
CA LEU A 249 10.02 21.37 -3.71
C LEU A 249 9.93 22.83 -4.13
N ALA A 250 8.72 23.39 -4.16
CA ALA A 250 8.51 24.81 -4.46
C ALA A 250 9.21 25.71 -3.43
N SER A 251 9.17 25.36 -2.14
CA SER A 251 9.75 26.16 -1.06
C SER A 251 11.28 26.27 -1.12
N VAL A 252 11.96 25.24 -1.65
CA VAL A 252 13.42 25.25 -1.86
C VAL A 252 13.82 25.79 -3.24
N GLY A 253 12.86 26.38 -3.97
CA GLY A 253 13.12 27.03 -5.25
C GLY A 253 13.31 26.09 -6.43
N ALA A 254 12.80 24.84 -6.35
CA ALA A 254 12.82 23.93 -7.50
C ALA A 254 12.14 24.57 -8.71
N LYS A 255 12.71 24.37 -9.90
CA LYS A 255 12.21 24.92 -11.16
C LYS A 255 11.35 23.89 -11.88
N GLY A 256 10.12 24.27 -12.24
CA GLY A 256 9.15 23.41 -12.89
C GLY A 256 8.53 24.03 -14.14
N THR A 257 7.42 23.46 -14.58
CA THR A 257 6.72 23.86 -15.81
C THR A 257 5.63 24.92 -15.60
N GLY A 258 5.47 25.41 -14.37
CA GLY A 258 4.54 26.49 -14.04
C GLY A 258 4.98 27.86 -14.57
N ARG A 259 4.10 28.84 -14.41
CA ARG A 259 4.39 30.25 -14.73
C ARG A 259 5.64 30.71 -13.96
N ASP A 260 6.50 31.47 -14.63
CA ASP A 260 7.78 31.97 -14.08
C ASP A 260 8.73 30.86 -13.58
N GLY A 261 8.54 29.63 -14.08
CA GLY A 261 9.34 28.46 -13.71
C GLY A 261 8.99 27.88 -12.33
N GLN A 262 7.78 28.14 -11.81
CA GLN A 262 7.33 27.54 -10.56
C GLN A 262 7.15 26.02 -10.66
N TRP A 263 7.49 25.30 -9.59
CA TRP A 263 7.23 23.87 -9.45
C TRP A 263 5.75 23.60 -9.22
N THR A 264 5.18 22.68 -10.00
CA THR A 264 3.74 22.37 -9.98
C THR A 264 3.45 20.94 -9.50
N THR A 265 2.18 20.66 -9.19
CA THR A 265 1.73 19.29 -8.91
C THR A 265 1.98 18.36 -10.08
N GLN A 266 1.81 18.83 -11.31
CA GLN A 266 2.12 18.06 -12.51
C GLN A 266 3.61 17.70 -12.61
N ASP A 267 4.51 18.59 -12.19
CA ASP A 267 5.96 18.29 -12.14
C ASP A 267 6.25 17.21 -11.10
N THR A 268 5.61 17.29 -9.92
CA THR A 268 5.73 16.24 -8.89
C THR A 268 5.22 14.90 -9.39
N VAL A 269 4.04 14.83 -10.03
CA VAL A 269 3.50 13.58 -10.58
C VAL A 269 4.44 12.98 -11.63
N ARG A 270 5.05 13.80 -12.49
CA ARG A 270 6.05 13.32 -13.47
C ARG A 270 7.30 12.78 -12.78
N LEU A 271 7.82 13.51 -11.79
CA LEU A 271 8.96 13.07 -10.99
C LEU A 271 8.69 11.72 -10.33
N LEU A 272 7.53 11.55 -9.69
CA LEU A 272 7.14 10.29 -9.05
C LEU A 272 6.98 9.16 -10.07
N CYS A 273 6.40 9.41 -11.24
CA CYS A 273 6.32 8.42 -12.31
C CYS A 273 7.71 7.96 -12.78
N ASP A 274 8.68 8.88 -12.88
CA ASP A 274 10.06 8.55 -13.26
C ASP A 274 10.77 7.76 -12.15
N GLU A 275 10.64 8.17 -10.89
CA GLU A 275 11.19 7.44 -9.74
C GLU A 275 10.59 6.04 -9.60
N LEU A 276 9.28 5.90 -9.82
CA LEU A 276 8.57 4.62 -9.85
C LEU A 276 9.09 3.71 -10.96
N ARG A 277 9.24 4.23 -12.19
CA ARG A 277 9.81 3.46 -13.30
C ARG A 277 11.18 2.94 -12.93
N ASP A 278 12.05 3.81 -12.42
CA ASP A 278 13.42 3.44 -12.10
C ASP A 278 13.46 2.41 -10.94
N SER A 279 12.54 2.51 -9.97
CA SER A 279 12.35 1.51 -8.92
C SER A 279 11.98 0.14 -9.50
N VAL A 280 10.94 0.08 -10.34
CA VAL A 280 10.51 -1.17 -10.98
C VAL A 280 11.63 -1.80 -11.80
N LEU A 281 12.36 -1.02 -12.59
CA LEU A 281 13.47 -1.54 -13.39
C LEU A 281 14.62 -2.10 -12.52
N ARG A 282 14.89 -1.51 -11.34
CA ARG A 282 15.85 -2.07 -10.38
C ARG A 282 15.37 -3.39 -9.82
N ILE A 283 14.10 -3.50 -9.44
CA ILE A 283 13.51 -4.74 -8.91
C ILE A 283 13.53 -5.83 -10.00
N ASP A 284 13.08 -5.51 -11.22
CA ASP A 284 13.08 -6.43 -12.36
C ASP A 284 14.51 -6.95 -12.65
N GLY A 285 15.51 -6.09 -12.56
CA GLY A 285 16.92 -6.46 -12.70
C GLY A 285 17.42 -7.36 -11.57
N LEU A 286 17.10 -7.02 -10.31
CA LEU A 286 17.47 -7.82 -9.13
C LEU A 286 16.86 -9.22 -9.18
N PHE A 287 15.63 -9.35 -9.67
CA PHE A 287 14.92 -10.62 -9.83
C PHE A 287 15.13 -11.30 -11.18
N ARG A 288 15.99 -10.74 -12.04
CA ARG A 288 16.29 -11.27 -13.38
C ARG A 288 15.00 -11.55 -14.17
N LEU A 289 13.99 -10.70 -14.01
CA LEU A 289 12.61 -10.97 -14.44
C LEU A 289 12.53 -11.39 -15.90
N GLU A 290 13.21 -10.67 -16.80
CA GLU A 290 13.23 -11.00 -18.23
C GLU A 290 13.82 -12.39 -18.52
N GLN A 291 14.89 -12.77 -17.83
CA GLN A 291 15.52 -14.08 -18.00
C GLN A 291 14.61 -15.20 -17.50
N CYS A 292 13.98 -15.00 -16.34
CA CYS A 292 12.99 -15.93 -15.79
C CYS A 292 11.78 -16.08 -16.72
N GLU A 293 11.24 -14.98 -17.24
CA GLU A 293 10.10 -15.00 -18.17
C GLU A 293 10.43 -15.71 -19.49
N ARG A 294 11.64 -15.53 -20.05
CA ARG A 294 12.10 -16.25 -21.25
C ARG A 294 12.25 -17.75 -20.99
N SER A 295 12.84 -18.10 -19.84
CA SER A 295 12.97 -19.50 -19.41
C SER A 295 11.59 -20.17 -19.27
N MET A 296 10.63 -19.51 -18.62
CA MET A 296 9.24 -20.00 -18.47
C MET A 296 8.50 -20.19 -19.81
N ARG A 297 8.85 -19.42 -20.86
CA ARG A 297 8.30 -19.58 -22.22
C ARG A 297 9.00 -20.65 -23.05
N GLY A 298 10.07 -21.26 -22.55
CA GLY A 298 10.89 -22.19 -23.31
C GLY A 298 11.74 -21.50 -24.40
N GLU A 299 11.97 -20.18 -24.30
CA GLU A 299 12.83 -19.41 -25.18
C GLU A 299 14.30 -19.58 -24.76
N TRP A 300 14.77 -20.84 -24.79
CA TRP A 300 16.11 -21.25 -24.38
C TRP A 300 17.16 -20.76 -25.37
N ASP A 301 18.11 -19.96 -24.89
CA ASP A 301 19.38 -19.72 -25.58
C ASP A 301 20.53 -20.05 -24.61
N GLU A 302 21.32 -21.07 -24.95
CA GLU A 302 22.50 -21.49 -24.19
C GLU A 302 23.54 -20.35 -24.04
N LYS A 303 23.45 -19.30 -24.88
CA LYS A 303 24.36 -18.15 -24.87
C LYS A 303 23.98 -17.06 -23.87
N ASP A 304 22.79 -17.11 -23.27
CA ASP A 304 22.27 -16.03 -22.42
C ASP A 304 22.56 -16.21 -20.92
N GLY A 305 23.37 -17.20 -20.53
CA GLY A 305 23.70 -17.44 -19.12
C GLY A 305 22.52 -17.93 -18.27
N VAL A 306 21.46 -18.44 -18.92
CA VAL A 306 20.22 -18.95 -18.30
C VAL A 306 20.47 -20.23 -17.47
N ASN A 307 21.62 -20.88 -17.64
CA ASN A 307 22.02 -22.09 -16.90
C ASN A 307 22.22 -21.88 -15.38
N ASP A 308 22.18 -20.64 -14.89
CA ASP A 308 22.30 -20.29 -13.46
C ASP A 308 20.98 -19.84 -12.82
N LEU A 309 19.81 -20.13 -13.42
CA LEU A 309 18.51 -19.91 -12.77
C LEU A 309 18.07 -21.17 -12.02
N ASP A 310 17.68 -21.02 -10.75
CA ASP A 310 17.04 -22.08 -9.98
C ASP A 310 15.52 -21.83 -9.82
N ASP A 311 14.81 -22.82 -9.27
CA ASP A 311 13.36 -22.73 -9.04
C ASP A 311 12.98 -21.56 -8.13
N VAL A 312 13.87 -21.13 -7.23
CA VAL A 312 13.63 -20.01 -6.32
C VAL A 312 13.67 -18.68 -7.09
N ASP A 313 14.61 -18.52 -8.02
CA ASP A 313 14.69 -17.36 -8.90
C ASP A 313 13.42 -17.24 -9.78
N LEU A 314 12.95 -18.36 -10.34
CA LEU A 314 11.72 -18.41 -11.12
C LEU A 314 10.50 -18.03 -10.27
N GLU A 315 10.40 -18.55 -9.05
CA GLU A 315 9.26 -18.30 -8.18
C GLU A 315 9.20 -16.84 -7.69
N ILE A 316 10.34 -16.25 -7.30
CA ILE A 316 10.43 -14.84 -6.91
C ILE A 316 10.03 -13.92 -8.07
N ALA A 317 10.58 -14.17 -9.27
CA ALA A 317 10.26 -13.37 -10.44
C ALA A 317 8.77 -13.46 -10.81
N ARG A 318 8.20 -14.67 -10.74
CA ARG A 318 6.79 -14.94 -11.01
C ARG A 318 5.86 -14.21 -10.03
N GLN A 319 6.13 -14.31 -8.74
CA GLN A 319 5.35 -13.62 -7.71
C GLN A 319 5.46 -12.11 -7.80
N TRP A 320 6.67 -11.58 -8.03
CA TRP A 320 6.85 -10.15 -8.25
C TRP A 320 6.07 -9.66 -9.47
N ARG A 321 6.16 -10.36 -10.61
CA ARG A 321 5.44 -9.99 -11.83
C ARG A 321 3.95 -9.90 -11.58
N PHE A 322 3.41 -10.93 -10.92
CA PHE A 322 2.00 -10.98 -10.58
C PHE A 322 1.61 -9.85 -9.64
N ALA A 323 2.35 -9.66 -8.55
CA ALA A 323 2.02 -8.66 -7.55
C ALA A 323 2.11 -7.23 -8.08
N ARG A 324 3.13 -6.92 -8.87
CA ARG A 324 3.31 -5.62 -9.52
C ARG A 324 2.15 -5.30 -10.46
N ASP A 325 1.88 -6.19 -11.40
CA ASP A 325 0.84 -5.97 -12.41
C ASP A 325 -0.56 -6.00 -11.75
N GLY A 326 -0.75 -6.88 -10.77
CA GLY A 326 -1.94 -7.00 -9.94
C GLY A 326 -2.25 -5.74 -9.14
N ASN A 327 -1.24 -5.15 -8.49
CA ASN A 327 -1.38 -3.89 -7.76
C ASN A 327 -1.82 -2.74 -8.68
N ILE A 328 -1.26 -2.64 -9.89
CA ILE A 328 -1.68 -1.63 -10.88
C ILE A 328 -3.11 -1.90 -11.35
N ALA A 329 -3.43 -3.15 -11.69
CA ALA A 329 -4.76 -3.55 -12.16
C ALA A 329 -5.85 -3.25 -11.11
N PHE A 330 -5.57 -3.54 -9.83
CA PHE A 330 -6.44 -3.17 -8.71
C PHE A 330 -6.84 -1.69 -8.76
N HIS A 331 -5.87 -0.78 -8.90
CA HIS A 331 -6.16 0.65 -8.93
C HIS A 331 -7.00 1.04 -10.16
N LEU A 332 -6.71 0.44 -11.32
CA LEU A 332 -7.43 0.72 -12.56
C LEU A 332 -8.87 0.19 -12.55
N ASP A 333 -9.15 -0.89 -11.81
CA ASP A 333 -10.47 -1.53 -11.76
C ASP A 333 -11.33 -1.14 -10.57
N CYS A 334 -10.69 -0.79 -9.46
CA CYS A 334 -11.40 -0.45 -8.25
C CYS A 334 -12.06 0.93 -8.39
N LYS A 335 -13.40 0.93 -8.34
CA LYS A 335 -14.25 2.14 -8.43
C LYS A 335 -13.89 3.23 -7.42
N ARG A 336 -13.19 2.88 -6.32
CA ARG A 336 -12.66 3.84 -5.34
C ARG A 336 -11.78 4.90 -6.00
N TYR A 337 -10.99 4.53 -7.02
CA TYR A 337 -9.99 5.42 -7.63
C TYR A 337 -10.51 6.22 -8.83
N LYS A 338 -11.67 5.85 -9.40
CA LYS A 338 -12.32 6.56 -10.53
C LYS A 338 -11.41 6.69 -11.75
N LEU A 339 -10.66 5.63 -12.08
CA LEU A 339 -9.64 5.59 -13.13
C LEU A 339 -10.12 4.93 -14.42
N GLU A 340 -11.42 4.85 -14.68
CA GLU A 340 -11.98 4.19 -15.88
C GLU A 340 -11.40 4.77 -17.17
N PHE A 341 -11.23 6.10 -17.24
CA PHE A 341 -10.61 6.78 -18.38
C PHE A 341 -9.14 6.35 -18.62
N LEU A 342 -8.40 6.12 -17.53
CA LEU A 342 -7.00 5.72 -17.60
C LEU A 342 -6.88 4.25 -17.97
N LYS A 343 -7.76 3.40 -17.43
CA LYS A 343 -7.87 1.99 -17.79
C LYS A 343 -8.10 1.81 -19.29
N GLU A 344 -9.07 2.52 -19.87
CA GLU A 344 -9.34 2.49 -21.31
C GLU A 344 -8.11 2.91 -22.12
N ALA A 345 -7.44 3.99 -21.71
CA ALA A 345 -6.22 4.44 -22.38
C ALA A 345 -5.08 3.40 -22.32
N VAL A 346 -4.94 2.68 -21.20
CA VAL A 346 -3.95 1.61 -21.05
C VAL A 346 -4.29 0.39 -21.89
N ILE A 347 -5.56 -0.04 -21.91
CA ILE A 347 -6.02 -1.15 -22.74
C ILE A 347 -5.80 -0.85 -24.23
N ASN A 348 -6.08 0.37 -24.68
CA ASN A 348 -5.91 0.76 -26.07
C ASN A 348 -4.44 0.95 -26.49
N ALA A 349 -3.52 1.08 -25.53
CA ALA A 349 -2.10 1.26 -25.77
C ALA A 349 -1.28 -0.06 -25.70
N ASN A 350 -1.87 -1.11 -25.13
CA ASN A 350 -1.35 -2.48 -25.12
C ASN A 350 -1.80 -3.22 -26.37
#